data_AF-A0AAU9UIP2-F1
#
_entry.id   AF-A0AAU9UIP2-F1
#
_cell.length_a   1.000
_cell.length_b   1.000
_cell.length_c   1.000
_cell.angle_alpha   90.00
_cell.angle_beta   90.00
_cell.angle_gamma   90.00
#
_symmetry.space_group_name_H-M   'P 1'
#
loop_
_entity.id
_entity.type
_entity.pdbx_description
1 polymer ?
#
loop_
_entity_poly.entity_id
_entity_poly.type
_entity_poly.pdbx_seq_one_letter_code
_entity_poly.pdbx_strand_id
1 'polypeptide(L)' 'MSCGRVRDSQGKLLVNHDSVKERWRCYFQDLLSNHHTFSFPSEPLPNPGLVALITPDETQDCLYRINNLKAVGSDEVGP' A
#
# COMPACT_ATOMS: atom_id res chain seq x y z
N MET A 1 1.92 -10.35 -17.24
CA MET A 1 1.45 -9.34 -16.29
C MET A 1 -0.06 -9.24 -16.38
N SER A 2 -0.80 -9.74 -15.39
CA SER A 2 -2.26 -9.82 -15.42
C SER A 2 -2.90 -8.50 -14.99
N CYS A 3 -3.47 -7.78 -15.96
CA CYS A 3 -4.16 -6.50 -15.81
C CYS A 3 -5.58 -6.62 -15.19
N GLY A 4 -5.77 -7.50 -14.21
CA GLY A 4 -7.10 -8.00 -13.82
C GLY A 4 -7.95 -7.13 -12.88
N ARG A 5 -7.54 -5.90 -12.54
CA ARG A 5 -8.21 -5.11 -11.47
C ARG A 5 -8.55 -3.67 -11.81
N VAL A 6 -8.12 -3.17 -12.97
CA VAL A 6 -8.36 -1.77 -13.32
C VAL A 6 -9.76 -1.63 -13.90
N ARG A 7 -10.58 -0.79 -13.27
CA ARG A 7 -11.94 -0.48 -13.70
C ARG A 7 -12.03 0.96 -14.19
N ASP A 8 -12.92 1.22 -15.13
CA ASP A 8 -13.26 2.58 -15.54
C ASP A 8 -14.08 3.32 -14.46
N SER A 9 -14.48 4.56 -14.75
CA SER A 9 -15.29 5.38 -13.84
C SER A 9 -16.71 4.83 -13.63
N GLN A 10 -17.17 3.94 -14.50
CA GLN A 10 -18.47 3.27 -14.41
C GLN A 10 -18.38 1.88 -13.75
N GLY A 11 -17.18 1.49 -13.28
CA GLY A 11 -16.94 0.22 -12.61
C GLY A 11 -16.75 -0.97 -13.56
N LYS A 12 -16.67 -0.76 -14.87
CA LYS A 12 -16.42 -1.82 -15.86
C LYS A 12 -14.95 -2.19 -15.87
N LEU A 13 -14.67 -3.50 -15.89
CA LEU A 13 -13.31 -4.02 -15.97
C LEU A 13 -12.66 -3.67 -17.31
N LEU A 14 -11.48 -3.08 -17.27
CA LEU A 14 -10.68 -2.79 -18.44
C LEU A 14 -9.80 -4.00 -18.76
N VAL A 15 -10.05 -4.60 -19.92
CA VAL A 15 -9.33 -5.80 -20.40
C VAL A 15 -8.27 -5.47 -21.45
N ASN A 16 -8.39 -4.32 -22.12
CA ASN A 16 -7.41 -3.85 -23.10
C ASN A 16 -6.31 -3.04 -22.42
N HIS A 17 -5.06 -3.30 -22.80
CA HIS A 17 -3.89 -2.60 -22.29
C HIS A 17 -3.94 -1.09 -22.55
N ASP A 18 -4.39 -0.65 -23.73
CA ASP A 18 -4.44 0.77 -24.07
C ASP A 18 -5.46 1.52 -23.23
N SER A 19 -6.62 0.92 -22.99
CA SER A 19 -7.66 1.48 -22.11
C SER A 19 -7.16 1.61 -20.66
N VAL A 20 -6.32 0.68 -20.21
CA VAL A 20 -5.73 0.73 -18.88
C VAL A 20 -4.71 1.87 -18.78
N LYS A 21 -3.85 2.04 -19.80
CA LYS A 21 -2.93 3.17 -19.86
C LYS A 21 -3.67 4.50 -19.84
N GLU A 22 -4.74 4.60 -20.62
CA GLU A 22 -5.61 5.78 -20.64
C GLU A 22 -6.17 6.09 -19.26
N ARG A 23 -6.70 5.07 -18.58
CA ARG A 23 -7.26 5.20 -17.23
C ARG A 23 -6.24 5.72 -16.22
N TRP A 24 -5.01 5.20 -16.26
CA TRP A 24 -3.92 5.68 -15.41
C TRP A 24 -3.53 7.11 -15.76
N ARG A 25 -3.50 7.48 -17.05
CA ARG A 25 -3.16 8.84 -17.46
C ARG A 25 -4.16 9.86 -16.92
N CYS A 26 -5.46 9.60 -17.07
CA CYS A 26 -6.50 10.46 -16.51
C CYS A 26 -6.40 10.54 -14.98
N TYR A 27 -6.19 9.40 -14.30
CA TYR A 27 -6.03 9.37 -12.85
C TYR A 27 -4.90 10.28 -12.36
N PHE A 28 -3.72 10.18 -12.95
CA PHE A 28 -2.59 11.01 -12.56
C PHE A 28 -2.77 12.48 -12.97
N GLN A 29 -3.41 12.73 -14.11
CA GLN A 29 -3.76 14.10 -14.50
C GLN A 29 -4.71 14.74 -13.48
N ASP A 30 -5.74 14.03 -13.03
CA ASP A 30 -6.67 14.52 -12.01
C ASP A 30 -5.99 14.70 -10.64
N LEU A 31 -5.08 13.78 -10.29
CA LEU A 31 -4.31 13.84 -9.05
C LEU A 31 -3.38 15.06 -9.00
N LEU A 32 -2.77 15.41 -10.13
CA LEU A 32 -1.82 16.52 -10.24
C LEU A 32 -2.47 17.87 -10.53
N SER A 33 -3.61 17.89 -11.24
CA SER A 33 -4.30 19.13 -11.61
C SER A 33 -5.15 19.67 -10.47
N ASN A 34 -5.71 18.78 -9.66
CA ASN A 34 -6.38 19.19 -8.43
C ASN A 34 -5.32 19.32 -7.35
N HIS A 35 -5.23 20.48 -6.71
CA HIS A 35 -4.59 20.60 -5.39
C HIS A 35 -5.42 19.77 -4.40
N HIS A 36 -5.30 18.45 -4.46
CA HIS A 36 -5.92 17.55 -3.49
C HIS A 36 -5.28 17.89 -2.15
N THR A 37 -6.02 18.63 -1.33
CA THR A 37 -5.75 18.72 0.09
C THR A 37 -5.90 17.30 0.60
N PHE A 38 -4.78 16.59 0.77
CA PHE A 38 -4.78 15.29 1.40
C PHE A 38 -5.33 15.50 2.81
N SER A 39 -6.60 15.11 2.99
CA SER A 39 -7.14 14.85 4.30
C SER A 39 -6.40 13.62 4.80
N PHE A 40 -5.32 13.85 5.54
CA PHE A 40 -4.75 12.78 6.34
C PHE A 40 -5.86 12.32 7.27
N PRO A 41 -6.17 11.01 7.33
CA PRO A 41 -7.10 10.52 8.34
C PRO A 41 -6.61 11.01 9.70
N SER A 42 -7.42 11.83 10.35
CA SER A 42 -7.17 12.37 11.67
C SER A 42 -7.20 11.21 12.65
N GLU A 43 -6.01 10.84 13.15
CA GLU A 43 -5.75 9.76 14.10
C GLU A 43 -6.29 8.37 13.69
N PRO A 44 -5.47 7.31 13.73
CA PRO A 44 -5.99 5.97 13.53
C PRO A 44 -7.07 5.69 14.59
N LEU A 45 -8.24 5.20 14.15
CA LEU A 45 -9.26 4.67 15.06
C LEU A 45 -8.59 3.67 16.01
N PRO A 46 -8.85 3.73 17.33
CA PRO A 46 -8.29 2.77 18.27
C PRO A 46 -8.67 1.36 17.80
N ASN A 47 -7.65 0.52 17.63
CA ASN A 47 -7.81 -0.85 17.14
C ASN A 47 -8.85 -1.59 18.00
N PRO A 48 -10.00 -2.02 17.43
CA PRO A 48 -11.05 -2.68 18.20
C PRO A 48 -10.75 -4.15 18.52
N GLY A 49 -9.63 -4.69 18.03
CA GLY A 49 -9.24 -6.08 18.21
C GLY A 49 -8.36 -6.33 19.43
N LEU A 50 -8.50 -7.54 20.00
CA LEU A 50 -7.61 -8.19 20.97
C LEU A 50 -6.21 -8.42 20.39
N VAL A 51 -5.53 -7.34 19.99
CA VAL A 51 -4.10 -7.42 19.68
C VAL A 51 -3.39 -7.43 21.02
N ALA A 52 -2.63 -8.49 21.27
CA ALA A 52 -1.79 -8.60 22.47
C ALA A 52 -0.92 -7.34 22.56
N LEU A 53 -0.85 -6.76 23.76
CA LEU A 53 -0.01 -5.58 23.99
C LEU A 53 1.42 -5.93 23.63
N ILE A 54 2.01 -5.16 22.73
CA ILE A 54 3.43 -5.30 22.40
C ILE A 54 4.23 -4.90 23.63
N THR A 55 5.15 -5.77 24.05
CA THR A 55 6.02 -5.52 25.19
C THR A 55 7.13 -4.53 24.84
N PRO A 56 7.69 -3.81 25.82
CA PRO A 56 8.85 -2.94 25.61
C PRO A 56 10.04 -3.68 24.99
N ASP A 57 10.25 -4.94 25.38
CA ASP A 57 11.33 -5.78 24.87
C ASP A 57 11.16 -6.11 23.37
N GLU A 58 9.94 -6.49 22.96
CA GLU A 58 9.61 -6.71 21.55
C GLU A 58 9.78 -5.44 20.72
N THR A 59 9.43 -4.29 21.29
CA THR A 59 9.61 -2.99 20.63
C THR A 59 11.10 -2.68 20.43
N GLN A 60 11.92 -2.92 21.45
CA GLN A 60 13.36 -2.65 21.40
C GLN A 60 14.08 -3.60 20.43
N ASP A 61 13.74 -4.89 20.42
CA ASP A 61 14.27 -5.86 19.45
C ASP A 61 13.89 -5.47 18.01
N CYS A 62 12.63 -5.10 17.77
CA CYS A 62 12.18 -4.64 16.45
C CYS A 62 12.97 -3.40 15.98
N LEU A 63 13.13 -2.39 16.83
CA LEU A 63 13.89 -1.18 16.51
C LEU A 63 15.36 -1.49 16.21
N TYR A 64 15.96 -2.39 16.99
CA TYR A 64 17.33 -2.83 16.75
C TYR A 64 17.47 -3.54 15.40
N ARG A 65 16.53 -4.43 15.04
CA ARG A 65 16.54 -5.14 13.75
C ARG A 65 16.36 -4.19 12.56
N ILE A 66 15.47 -3.21 12.67
CA ILE A 66 15.23 -2.20 11.63
C ILE A 66 16.47 -1.34 11.42
N ASN A 67 17.05 -0.82 12.50
CA ASN A 67 18.24 0.04 12.42
C ASN A 67 19.47 -0.71 11.89
N ASN A 68 19.54 -2.03 12.10
CA ASN A 68 20.63 -2.86 11.59
C ASN A 68 20.38 -3.41 10.17
N LEU A 69 19.36 -2.93 9.44
CA LEU A 69 19.06 -3.27 8.03
C LEU A 69 19.07 -4.77 7.69
N LYS A 70 18.96 -5.66 8.67
CA LYS A 70 18.68 -7.07 8.41
C LYS A 70 17.20 -7.17 8.09
N ALA A 71 16.86 -6.87 6.85
CA ALA A 71 15.62 -7.31 6.25
C ALA A 71 15.58 -8.83 6.43
N VAL A 72 14.85 -9.31 7.43
CA VAL A 72 14.55 -10.73 7.58
C VAL A 72 13.41 -11.05 6.62
N GLY A 73 13.70 -10.91 5.32
CA GLY A 73 13.04 -11.70 4.30
C GLY A 73 13.96 -12.89 4.07
N SER A 74 13.48 -14.09 4.40
CA SER A 74 14.19 -15.31 3.98
C SER A 74 14.10 -15.36 2.46
N ASP A 75 15.18 -14.99 1.76
CA ASP A 75 15.32 -15.19 0.32
C ASP A 75 15.86 -16.62 0.06
N GLU A 76 15.29 -17.60 0.76
CA GLU A 76 15.60 -19.01 0.54
C GLU A 76 14.88 -19.47 -0.75
N VAL A 77 15.45 -19.09 -1.90
CA VAL A 77 15.37 -19.93 -3.09
C VAL A 77 16.33 -21.09 -2.85
N GLY A 78 15.76 -22.25 -2.51
CA GLY A 78 16.49 -23.42 -2.03
C GLY A 78 17.42 -24.09 -3.05
N PRO A 79 17.96 -25.26 -2.70
CA PRO A 79 18.35 -26.27 -3.69
C PRO A 79 17.13 -27.07 -4.21
#